data_AF-A0A7C5WMG5-F1
#
_entry.id   AF-A0A7C5WMG5-F1
#
_cell.length_a   1.000
_cell.length_b   1.000
_cell.length_c   1.000
_cell.angle_alpha   90.00
_cell.angle_beta   90.00
_cell.angle_gamma   90.00
#
_symmetry.space_group_name_H-M   'P 1'
#
loop_
_entity.id
_entity.type
_entity.pdbx_description
1 polymer ?
#
loop_
_entity_poly.entity_id
_entity_poly.type
_entity_poly.pdbx_seq_one_letter_code
_entity_poly.pdbx_strand_id
1 'polypeptide(L)'
;PVGAGNLETSNRIVDVVFLALAKALPGRIPAAASGTMMNLMIGGLHCGKYWSYYETIGGGTGARPFKDGVSGVHVNMTNTLNTPIEIAEREYPVIFTQYRIREGSGGEGKFRGGDGIVRSLVVLTPAKVSIIASRLKTRPWGLEGGEPGLPGKIVIKKSSGEVLEIYSQTTSLDPGDEITVETPGGGGFGARD
;
A
#
# COMPACT_ATOMS: atom_id res chain seq x y z
N PRO A 1 -17.61 7.16 6.85
CA PRO A 1 -17.92 7.62 5.46
C PRO A 1 -16.94 8.68 4.92
N VAL A 2 -16.59 9.72 5.70
CA VAL A 2 -15.72 10.82 5.23
C VAL A 2 -14.22 10.44 5.21
N GLY A 3 -13.74 9.72 6.23
CA GLY A 3 -12.34 9.30 6.32
C GLY A 3 -11.87 8.47 5.14
N ALA A 4 -12.56 7.37 4.83
CA ALA A 4 -12.21 6.49 3.70
C ALA A 4 -12.29 7.20 2.33
N GLY A 5 -13.19 8.18 2.16
CA GLY A 5 -13.34 8.93 0.93
C GLY A 5 -12.11 9.77 0.58
N ASN A 6 -11.56 10.51 1.56
CA ASN A 6 -10.34 11.27 1.33
C ASN A 6 -9.14 10.37 1.00
N LEU A 7 -9.10 9.18 1.62
CA LEU A 7 -7.97 8.28 1.48
C LEU A 7 -7.99 7.56 0.12
N GLU A 8 -9.10 6.92 -0.22
CA GLU A 8 -9.17 6.02 -1.38
C GLU A 8 -9.81 6.68 -2.60
N THR A 9 -10.90 7.42 -2.42
CA THR A 9 -11.61 8.06 -3.54
C THR A 9 -10.77 9.19 -4.15
N SER A 10 -10.11 10.02 -3.34
CA SER A 10 -9.23 11.09 -3.87
C SER A 10 -8.09 10.52 -4.71
N ASN A 11 -7.47 9.41 -4.29
CA ASN A 11 -6.45 8.73 -5.09
C ASN A 11 -7.00 8.24 -6.44
N ARG A 12 -8.25 7.74 -6.47
CA ARG A 12 -8.90 7.35 -7.73
C ARG A 12 -9.21 8.53 -8.62
N ILE A 13 -9.61 9.67 -8.06
CA ILE A 13 -9.84 10.89 -8.83
C ILE A 13 -8.55 11.33 -9.51
N VAL A 14 -7.42 11.35 -8.79
CA VAL A 14 -6.11 11.69 -9.37
C VAL A 14 -5.74 10.75 -10.52
N ASP A 15 -5.91 9.44 -10.34
CA ASP A 15 -5.62 8.47 -11.41
C ASP A 15 -6.46 8.73 -12.67
N VAL A 16 -7.76 9.01 -12.52
CA VAL A 16 -8.65 9.27 -13.66
C VAL A 16 -8.27 10.58 -14.36
N VAL A 17 -7.97 11.63 -13.59
CA VAL A 17 -7.52 12.92 -14.13
C VAL A 17 -6.21 12.76 -14.90
N PHE A 18 -5.23 12.06 -14.34
CA PHE A 18 -3.96 11.79 -15.02
C PHE A 18 -4.18 10.95 -16.28
N LEU A 19 -4.98 9.90 -16.22
CA LEU A 19 -5.25 9.09 -17.41
C LEU A 19 -5.97 9.88 -18.52
N ALA A 20 -6.85 10.82 -18.17
CA ALA A 20 -7.48 11.71 -19.13
C ALA A 20 -6.47 12.71 -19.72
N LEU A 21 -5.64 13.33 -18.88
CA LEU A 21 -4.59 14.25 -19.32
C LEU A 21 -3.53 13.56 -20.18
N ALA A 22 -3.23 12.29 -19.93
CA ALA A 22 -2.26 11.52 -20.72
C ALA A 22 -2.68 11.40 -22.19
N LYS A 23 -3.99 11.41 -22.47
CA LYS A 23 -4.50 11.45 -23.85
C LYS A 23 -4.31 12.81 -24.51
N ALA A 24 -4.43 13.89 -23.75
CA ALA A 24 -4.31 15.26 -24.25
C ALA A 24 -2.86 15.75 -24.32
N LEU A 25 -1.98 15.24 -23.45
CA LEU A 25 -0.59 15.63 -23.29
C LEU A 25 0.32 14.37 -23.28
N PRO A 26 0.41 13.65 -24.41
CA PRO A 26 1.26 12.47 -24.51
C PRO A 26 2.72 12.84 -24.21
N GLY A 27 3.44 11.92 -23.57
CA GLY A 27 4.84 12.10 -23.17
C GLY A 27 5.06 13.04 -21.98
N ARG A 28 4.00 13.52 -21.31
CA ARG A 28 4.12 14.47 -20.17
C ARG A 28 3.57 13.95 -18.85
N ILE A 29 2.65 13.01 -18.89
CA ILE A 29 1.95 12.51 -17.71
C ILE A 29 2.61 11.20 -17.25
N PRO A 30 2.82 10.99 -15.93
CA PRO A 30 3.33 9.72 -15.43
C PRO A 30 2.29 8.59 -15.58
N ALA A 31 2.77 7.35 -15.51
CA ALA A 31 1.93 6.18 -15.32
C ALA A 31 1.21 6.20 -13.95
N ALA A 32 0.30 5.26 -13.70
CA ALA A 32 -0.41 5.23 -12.42
C ALA A 32 0.54 4.96 -11.25
N ALA A 33 0.32 5.65 -10.14
CA ALA A 33 0.94 5.29 -8.87
C ALA A 33 0.18 4.14 -8.18
N SER A 34 0.67 3.71 -7.02
CA SER A 34 0.03 2.70 -6.16
C SER A 34 -1.45 2.99 -5.92
N GLY A 35 -1.78 4.29 -5.81
CA GLY A 35 -3.14 4.81 -5.80
C GLY A 35 -3.98 4.27 -4.64
N THR A 36 -3.36 4.02 -3.51
CA THR A 36 -4.04 3.73 -2.26
C THR A 36 -3.17 4.32 -1.16
N MET A 37 -3.79 4.85 -0.10
CA MET A 37 -3.00 5.28 1.06
C MET A 37 -2.64 4.10 1.96
N MET A 38 -3.31 2.95 1.74
CA MET A 38 -3.15 1.71 2.50
C MET A 38 -3.20 1.97 4.01
N ASN A 39 -4.41 2.12 4.53
CA ASN A 39 -4.62 2.42 5.94
C ASN A 39 -4.73 1.14 6.72
N LEU A 40 -3.78 0.93 7.63
CA LEU A 40 -3.78 -0.15 8.60
C LEU A 40 -4.14 0.43 9.97
N MET A 41 -5.27 0.01 10.50
CA MET A 41 -5.68 0.33 11.87
C MET A 41 -5.78 -0.94 12.68
N ILE A 42 -5.16 -0.98 13.85
CA ILE A 42 -5.22 -2.11 14.77
C ILE A 42 -5.53 -1.56 16.15
N GLY A 43 -6.49 -2.15 16.84
CA GLY A 43 -6.83 -1.72 18.18
C GLY A 43 -7.39 -2.85 19.03
N GLY A 44 -7.28 -2.68 20.34
CA GLY A 44 -7.69 -3.68 21.30
C GLY A 44 -7.60 -3.18 22.73
N LEU A 45 -7.66 -4.13 23.66
CA LEU A 45 -7.48 -3.88 25.08
C LEU A 45 -6.19 -4.57 25.53
N HIS A 46 -5.32 -3.84 26.21
CA HIS A 46 -4.10 -4.38 26.81
C HIS A 46 -3.98 -3.84 28.24
N CYS A 47 -3.84 -4.73 29.23
CA CYS A 47 -3.73 -4.36 30.65
C CYS A 47 -4.83 -3.38 31.12
N GLY A 48 -6.07 -3.57 30.66
CA GLY A 48 -7.21 -2.71 31.01
C GLY A 48 -7.25 -1.34 30.32
N LYS A 49 -6.32 -1.07 29.39
CA LYS A 49 -6.29 0.18 28.60
C LYS A 49 -6.56 -0.10 27.13
N TYR A 50 -7.36 0.76 26.51
CA TYR A 50 -7.54 0.75 25.06
C TYR A 50 -6.29 1.28 24.36
N TRP A 51 -5.97 0.67 23.23
CA TRP A 51 -4.89 1.13 22.34
C TRP A 51 -5.39 1.13 20.89
N SER A 52 -4.81 2.01 20.09
CA SER A 52 -5.14 2.16 18.67
C SER A 52 -3.87 2.55 17.91
N TYR A 53 -3.37 1.61 17.11
CA TYR A 53 -2.32 1.81 16.13
C TYR A 53 -2.95 2.23 14.80
N TYR A 54 -2.46 3.30 14.19
CA TYR A 54 -2.90 3.76 12.88
C TYR A 54 -1.68 4.12 12.04
N GLU A 55 -1.63 3.53 10.85
CA GLU A 55 -0.56 3.79 9.89
C GLU A 55 -1.11 3.85 8.47
N THR A 56 -0.55 4.77 7.69
CA THR A 56 -0.66 4.79 6.23
C THR A 56 0.63 4.23 5.65
N ILE A 57 0.55 3.32 4.68
CA ILE A 57 1.74 2.67 4.12
C ILE A 57 1.93 3.13 2.66
N GLY A 58 3.09 3.69 2.37
CA GLY A 58 3.48 4.11 1.02
C GLY A 58 3.54 2.96 0.00
N GLY A 59 3.70 3.30 -1.27
CA GLY A 59 3.82 2.32 -2.36
C GLY A 59 4.72 2.82 -3.47
N GLY A 60 4.57 2.25 -4.66
CA GLY A 60 5.31 2.69 -5.84
C GLY A 60 4.67 3.90 -6.53
N THR A 61 5.46 4.88 -6.95
CA THR A 61 4.97 5.89 -7.91
C THR A 61 4.96 5.32 -9.32
N GLY A 62 4.10 5.85 -10.20
CA GLY A 62 4.20 5.54 -11.62
C GLY A 62 5.51 6.04 -12.21
N ALA A 63 6.00 5.34 -13.23
CA ALA A 63 7.11 5.79 -14.05
C ALA A 63 6.78 7.14 -14.71
N ARG A 64 7.78 8.01 -14.78
CA ARG A 64 7.68 9.30 -15.47
C ARG A 64 8.12 9.14 -16.92
N PRO A 65 7.72 10.05 -17.82
CA PRO A 65 8.11 9.98 -19.23
C PRO A 65 9.62 9.97 -19.49
N PHE A 66 10.42 10.36 -18.50
CA PHE A 66 11.87 10.52 -18.61
C PHE A 66 12.66 9.84 -17.47
N LYS A 67 11.99 9.13 -16.54
CA LYS A 67 12.66 8.52 -15.38
C LYS A 67 11.78 7.48 -14.70
N ASP A 68 12.40 6.46 -14.12
CA ASP A 68 11.73 5.48 -13.25
C ASP A 68 10.90 6.13 -12.14
N GLY A 69 9.89 5.40 -11.68
CA GLY A 69 9.14 5.72 -10.47
C GLY A 69 9.99 5.57 -9.22
N VAL A 70 9.51 6.17 -8.13
CA VAL A 70 10.15 6.09 -6.81
C VAL A 70 9.47 4.98 -6.00
N SER A 71 10.27 4.11 -5.40
CA SER A 71 9.78 2.98 -4.60
C SER A 71 9.48 3.39 -3.16
N GLY A 72 8.44 2.79 -2.58
CA GLY A 72 8.14 2.87 -1.14
C GLY A 72 7.89 4.27 -0.60
N VAL A 73 7.25 5.13 -1.38
CA VAL A 73 6.93 6.50 -0.97
C VAL A 73 5.43 6.75 -0.90
N HIS A 74 5.06 7.75 -0.12
CA HIS A 74 3.75 8.37 -0.23
C HIS A 74 3.68 9.23 -1.50
N VAL A 75 2.55 9.18 -2.19
CA VAL A 75 2.36 9.78 -3.52
C VAL A 75 0.93 10.27 -3.68
N ASN A 76 0.74 11.23 -4.60
CA ASN A 76 -0.52 11.88 -4.91
C ASN A 76 -1.14 12.56 -3.68
N MET A 77 -2.14 11.91 -3.07
CA MET A 77 -2.92 12.47 -1.97
C MET A 77 -2.33 12.16 -0.59
N THR A 78 -1.11 11.63 -0.52
CA THR A 78 -0.41 11.28 0.73
C THR A 78 0.95 11.94 0.83
N ASN A 79 1.33 12.35 2.04
CA ASN A 79 2.66 12.86 2.36
C ASN A 79 2.96 12.73 3.87
N THR A 80 3.00 11.49 4.35
CA THR A 80 3.28 11.16 5.75
C THR A 80 4.65 10.49 5.88
N LEU A 81 5.33 10.71 7.01
CA LEU A 81 6.51 9.92 7.37
C LEU A 81 6.06 8.55 7.88
N ASN A 82 6.91 7.54 7.69
CA ASN A 82 6.65 6.22 8.27
C ASN A 82 6.73 6.27 9.80
N THR A 83 5.96 5.41 10.47
CA THR A 83 6.11 5.23 11.92
C THR A 83 7.40 4.45 12.19
N PRO A 84 8.34 4.97 13.00
CA PRO A 84 9.52 4.21 13.40
C PRO A 84 9.12 2.93 14.14
N ILE A 85 9.74 1.82 13.79
CA ILE A 85 9.40 0.51 14.35
C ILE A 85 9.62 0.51 15.87
N GLU A 86 10.75 1.05 16.35
CA GLU A 86 11.08 1.06 17.78
C GLU A 86 10.04 1.85 18.60
N ILE A 87 9.47 2.91 18.01
CA ILE A 87 8.42 3.69 18.66
C ILE A 87 7.11 2.89 18.66
N ALA A 88 6.75 2.26 17.54
CA ALA A 88 5.52 1.47 17.48
C ALA A 88 5.54 0.28 18.45
N GLU A 89 6.64 -0.48 18.51
CA GLU A 89 6.79 -1.63 19.41
C GLU A 89 6.85 -1.23 20.89
N ARG A 90 7.32 -0.02 21.19
CA ARG A 90 7.32 0.51 22.56
C ARG A 90 5.92 0.90 23.02
N GLU A 91 5.12 1.51 22.15
CA GLU A 91 3.82 2.09 22.51
C GLU A 91 2.65 1.11 22.36
N TYR A 92 2.77 0.10 21.50
CA TYR A 92 1.68 -0.81 21.16
C TYR A 92 2.08 -2.28 21.34
N PRO A 93 1.13 -3.17 21.68
CA PRO A 93 1.40 -4.60 21.85
C PRO A 93 1.51 -5.32 20.49
N VAL A 94 2.49 -4.91 19.69
CA VAL A 94 2.79 -5.44 18.36
C VAL A 94 4.30 -5.62 18.19
N ILE A 95 4.73 -6.53 17.32
CA ILE A 95 6.13 -6.72 16.94
C ILE A 95 6.21 -6.74 15.42
N PHE A 96 7.06 -5.91 14.81
CA PHE A 96 7.29 -5.93 13.38
C PHE A 96 8.21 -7.08 13.00
N THR A 97 7.78 -7.90 12.05
CA THR A 97 8.57 -9.03 11.55
C THR A 97 9.21 -8.74 10.21
N GLN A 98 8.69 -7.75 9.47
CA GLN A 98 9.23 -7.39 8.16
C GLN A 98 8.96 -5.92 7.82
N TYR A 99 9.97 -5.24 7.30
CA TYR A 99 9.81 -3.95 6.62
C TYR A 99 10.85 -3.82 5.50
N ARG A 100 10.39 -3.91 4.26
CA ARG A 100 11.28 -3.85 3.08
C ARG A 100 10.55 -3.35 1.84
N ILE A 101 11.32 -3.00 0.81
CA ILE A 101 10.78 -2.79 -0.53
C ILE A 101 10.23 -4.12 -1.08
N ARG A 102 9.08 -4.05 -1.75
CA ARG A 102 8.46 -5.15 -2.47
C ARG A 102 9.04 -5.21 -3.89
N GLU A 103 10.26 -5.69 -3.98
CA GLU A 103 11.02 -5.75 -5.24
C GLU A 103 10.23 -6.44 -6.37
N GLY A 104 10.27 -5.86 -7.56
CA GLY A 104 9.59 -6.39 -8.75
C GLY A 104 8.08 -6.19 -8.76
N SER A 105 7.55 -5.30 -7.91
CA SER A 105 6.12 -4.95 -7.93
C SER A 105 5.80 -3.76 -8.83
N GLY A 106 6.78 -2.94 -9.18
CA GLY A 106 6.65 -1.92 -10.21
C GLY A 106 6.45 -2.52 -11.60
N GLY A 107 5.63 -1.86 -12.41
CA GLY A 107 5.37 -2.26 -13.80
C GLY A 107 6.59 -2.00 -14.68
N GLU A 108 6.85 -2.91 -15.60
CA GLU A 108 7.95 -2.83 -16.54
C GLU A 108 7.69 -1.80 -17.65
N GLY A 109 8.76 -1.29 -18.24
CA GLY A 109 8.70 -0.36 -19.37
C GLY A 109 10.10 0.15 -19.71
N LYS A 110 10.19 1.11 -20.64
CA LYS A 110 11.43 1.89 -20.82
C LYS A 110 11.87 2.54 -19.52
N PHE A 111 10.89 3.05 -18.77
CA PHE A 111 11.06 3.46 -17.37
C PHE A 111 10.16 2.61 -16.49
N ARG A 112 10.74 2.05 -15.42
CA ARG A 112 10.05 1.14 -14.51
C ARG A 112 9.22 1.90 -13.50
N GLY A 113 8.06 1.37 -13.14
CA GLY A 113 7.28 1.86 -12.00
C GLY A 113 8.04 1.65 -10.69
N GLY A 114 7.76 2.48 -9.68
CA GLY A 114 8.30 2.28 -8.35
C GLY A 114 7.78 0.98 -7.73
N ASP A 115 8.60 0.34 -6.91
CA ASP A 115 8.19 -0.82 -6.13
C ASP A 115 7.40 -0.40 -4.88
N GLY A 116 6.47 -1.25 -4.46
CA GLY A 116 5.73 -1.11 -3.21
C GLY A 116 6.57 -1.44 -1.97
N ILE A 117 5.88 -1.67 -0.86
CA ILE A 117 6.43 -2.01 0.45
C ILE A 117 5.84 -3.34 0.90
N VAL A 118 6.64 -4.17 1.58
CA VAL A 118 6.13 -5.23 2.43
C VAL A 118 6.32 -4.82 3.88
N ARG A 119 5.22 -4.80 4.63
CA ARG A 119 5.20 -4.45 6.05
C ARG A 119 4.40 -5.49 6.82
N SER A 120 5.05 -6.14 7.79
CA SER A 120 4.48 -7.25 8.54
C SER A 120 4.64 -7.03 10.03
N LEU A 121 3.60 -7.38 10.79
CA LEU A 121 3.62 -7.32 12.26
C LEU A 121 2.77 -8.43 12.87
N VAL A 122 3.21 -8.90 14.03
CA VAL A 122 2.49 -9.81 14.91
C VAL A 122 1.79 -9.02 16.01
N VAL A 123 0.55 -9.36 16.33
CA VAL A 123 -0.15 -8.80 17.50
C VAL A 123 0.12 -9.65 18.75
N LEU A 124 0.31 -9.02 19.90
CA LEU A 124 0.58 -9.70 21.17
C LEU A 124 -0.65 -9.85 22.07
N THR A 125 -1.77 -9.24 21.68
CA THR A 125 -3.05 -9.27 22.40
C THR A 125 -4.20 -9.49 21.44
N PRO A 126 -5.36 -10.00 21.91
CA PRO A 126 -6.57 -10.00 21.09
C PRO A 126 -6.85 -8.58 20.57
N ALA A 127 -7.01 -8.47 19.25
CA ALA A 127 -7.15 -7.19 18.58
C ALA A 127 -8.17 -7.27 17.44
N LYS A 128 -8.58 -6.10 16.95
CA LYS A 128 -9.27 -5.97 15.67
C LYS A 128 -8.37 -5.20 14.72
N VAL A 129 -8.31 -5.67 13.49
CA VAL A 129 -7.66 -4.96 12.40
C VAL A 129 -8.72 -4.47 11.42
N SER A 130 -8.63 -3.20 11.06
CA SER A 130 -9.46 -2.55 10.05
C SER A 130 -8.55 -2.01 8.95
N ILE A 131 -8.84 -2.40 7.71
CA ILE A 131 -8.03 -2.02 6.56
C ILE A 131 -8.87 -1.25 5.56
N ILE A 132 -8.39 -0.07 5.19
CA ILE A 132 -8.97 0.73 4.11
C ILE A 132 -7.93 0.81 3.01
N ALA A 133 -8.20 0.10 1.91
CA ALA A 133 -7.26 -0.08 0.81
C ALA A 133 -7.98 -0.29 -0.51
N SER A 134 -7.33 0.14 -1.59
CA SER A 134 -7.74 -0.12 -2.98
C SER A 134 -6.63 -0.85 -3.73
N ARG A 135 -6.85 -1.12 -5.03
CA ARG A 135 -5.85 -1.75 -5.92
C ARG A 135 -5.40 -3.13 -5.45
N LEU A 136 -6.29 -3.83 -4.73
CA LEU A 136 -6.11 -5.23 -4.32
C LEU A 136 -6.55 -6.21 -5.42
N LYS A 137 -7.52 -5.81 -6.24
CA LYS A 137 -8.00 -6.58 -7.42
C LYS A 137 -7.60 -5.95 -8.75
N THR A 138 -7.45 -4.63 -8.78
CA THR A 138 -7.11 -3.86 -9.98
C THR A 138 -5.67 -3.38 -9.92
N ARG A 139 -4.98 -3.43 -11.05
CA ARG A 139 -3.56 -3.10 -11.15
C ARG A 139 -3.35 -1.62 -11.49
N PRO A 140 -2.35 -0.94 -10.90
CA PRO A 140 -1.87 0.37 -11.37
C PRO A 140 -1.52 0.28 -12.85
N TRP A 141 -2.16 1.08 -13.70
CA TRP A 141 -1.98 1.02 -15.15
C TRP A 141 -0.61 1.58 -15.57
N GLY A 142 0.02 0.94 -16.55
CA GLY A 142 1.15 1.53 -17.27
C GLY A 142 0.69 2.50 -18.36
N LEU A 143 1.63 3.20 -18.98
CA LEU A 143 1.33 4.22 -20.00
C LEU A 143 2.29 4.10 -21.19
N GLU A 144 1.80 4.44 -22.39
CA GLU A 144 2.59 4.45 -23.64
C GLU A 144 3.33 3.12 -23.93
N GLY A 145 2.70 1.99 -23.63
CA GLY A 145 3.28 0.65 -23.82
C GLY A 145 4.02 0.10 -22.60
N GLY A 146 4.06 0.85 -21.49
CA GLY A 146 4.50 0.32 -20.20
C GLY A 146 3.48 -0.65 -19.59
N GLU A 147 3.98 -1.64 -18.87
CA GLU A 147 3.20 -2.67 -18.19
C GLU A 147 2.61 -2.16 -16.87
N PRO A 148 1.46 -2.71 -16.45
CA PRO A 148 0.86 -2.37 -15.16
C PRO A 148 1.69 -2.89 -13.98
N GLY A 149 1.69 -2.15 -12.87
CA GLY A 149 2.26 -2.62 -11.60
C GLY A 149 1.50 -3.79 -11.00
N LEU A 150 2.09 -4.49 -10.04
CA LEU A 150 1.39 -5.52 -9.27
C LEU A 150 0.33 -4.89 -8.35
N PRO A 151 -0.82 -5.56 -8.14
CA PRO A 151 -1.78 -5.12 -7.15
C PRO A 151 -1.20 -5.28 -5.74
N GLY A 152 -1.84 -4.63 -4.78
CA GLY A 152 -1.57 -4.85 -3.36
C GLY A 152 -2.14 -6.19 -2.91
N LYS A 153 -1.58 -6.74 -1.83
CA LYS A 153 -2.00 -8.00 -1.23
C LYS A 153 -1.96 -7.87 0.28
N ILE A 154 -2.94 -8.45 0.97
CA ILE A 154 -3.00 -8.43 2.43
C ILE A 154 -3.23 -9.85 2.90
N VAL A 155 -2.38 -10.32 3.80
CA VAL A 155 -2.39 -11.68 4.30
C VAL A 155 -2.40 -11.65 5.83
N ILE A 156 -3.26 -12.46 6.44
CA ILE A 156 -3.19 -12.81 7.86
C ILE A 156 -2.71 -14.25 7.95
N LYS A 157 -1.57 -14.46 8.60
CA LYS A 157 -1.08 -15.78 8.98
C LYS A 157 -1.48 -16.02 10.43
N LYS A 158 -2.42 -16.93 10.64
CA LYS A 158 -2.88 -17.33 11.97
C LYS A 158 -1.76 -18.08 12.71
N SER A 159 -1.73 -17.99 14.03
CA SER A 159 -0.81 -18.76 14.87
C SER A 159 -0.93 -20.29 14.68
N SER A 160 -2.09 -20.77 14.22
CA SER A 160 -2.34 -22.16 13.82
C SER A 160 -1.60 -22.59 12.54
N GLY A 161 -1.05 -21.64 11.78
CA GLY A 161 -0.44 -21.86 10.47
C GLY A 161 -1.39 -21.61 9.28
N GLU A 162 -2.68 -21.38 9.52
CA GLU A 162 -3.63 -21.00 8.47
C GLU A 162 -3.25 -19.64 7.87
N VAL A 163 -3.39 -19.50 6.54
CA VAL A 163 -3.08 -18.27 5.81
C VAL A 163 -4.32 -17.77 5.09
N LEU A 164 -4.76 -16.56 5.45
CA LEU A 164 -5.96 -15.92 4.93
C LEU A 164 -5.58 -14.68 4.12
N GLU A 165 -5.94 -14.65 2.84
CA GLU A 165 -5.91 -13.41 2.07
C GLU A 165 -7.17 -12.60 2.35
N ILE A 166 -7.01 -11.32 2.69
CA ILE A 166 -8.11 -10.42 3.00
C ILE A 166 -8.09 -9.18 2.10
N TYR A 167 -9.25 -8.53 2.01
CA TYR A 167 -9.39 -7.26 1.29
C TYR A 167 -9.59 -6.10 2.29
N SER A 168 -10.15 -4.99 1.82
CA SER A 168 -10.59 -3.92 2.72
C SER A 168 -11.78 -4.40 3.56
N GLN A 169 -11.52 -4.69 4.82
CA GLN A 169 -12.50 -5.15 5.80
C GLN A 169 -12.01 -4.93 7.23
N THR A 170 -12.88 -5.24 8.19
CA THR A 170 -12.50 -5.38 9.60
C THR A 170 -12.59 -6.84 10.01
N THR A 171 -11.56 -7.35 10.68
CA THR A 171 -11.54 -8.73 11.23
C THR A 171 -10.81 -8.79 12.57
N SER A 172 -11.00 -9.87 13.30
CA SER A 172 -10.30 -10.12 14.57
C SER A 172 -8.93 -10.76 14.32
N LEU A 173 -7.98 -10.44 15.18
CA LEU A 173 -6.67 -11.06 15.30
C LEU A 173 -6.49 -11.62 16.71
N ASP A 174 -5.93 -12.81 16.79
CA ASP A 174 -5.56 -13.46 18.05
C ASP A 174 -4.06 -13.21 18.33
N PRO A 175 -3.62 -13.27 19.60
CA PRO A 175 -2.20 -13.18 19.93
C PRO A 175 -1.36 -14.18 19.11
N GLY A 176 -0.28 -13.69 18.51
CA GLY A 176 0.60 -14.50 17.66
C GLY A 176 0.19 -14.54 16.18
N ASP A 177 -0.97 -13.99 15.81
CA ASP A 177 -1.31 -13.80 14.40
C ASP A 177 -0.44 -12.70 13.79
N GLU A 178 0.04 -12.94 12.56
CA GLU A 178 0.80 -11.98 11.77
C GLU A 178 -0.07 -11.41 10.66
N ILE A 179 -0.10 -10.08 10.55
CA ILE A 179 -0.62 -9.40 9.37
C ILE A 179 0.53 -8.91 8.50
N THR A 180 0.48 -9.24 7.21
CA THR A 180 1.39 -8.74 6.18
C THR A 180 0.61 -7.89 5.18
N VAL A 181 1.08 -6.66 4.98
CA VAL A 181 0.60 -5.74 3.95
C VAL A 181 1.67 -5.61 2.87
N GLU A 182 1.32 -6.00 1.66
CA GLU A 182 2.08 -5.75 0.45
C GLU A 182 1.40 -4.62 -0.33
N THR A 183 2.02 -3.45 -0.41
CA THR A 183 1.45 -2.32 -1.14
C THR A 183 1.64 -2.46 -2.66
N PRO A 184 0.75 -1.85 -3.47
CA PRO A 184 0.90 -1.88 -4.92
C PRO A 184 2.17 -1.16 -5.38
N GLY A 185 2.74 -1.60 -6.49
CA GLY A 185 3.77 -0.84 -7.21
C GLY A 185 3.16 0.31 -8.02
N GLY A 186 3.96 0.99 -8.82
CA GLY A 186 3.50 1.91 -9.86
C GLY A 186 3.48 1.24 -11.24
N GLY A 187 2.75 1.79 -12.21
CA GLY A 187 2.84 1.37 -13.61
C GLY A 187 4.14 1.81 -14.28
N GLY A 188 4.58 1.06 -15.28
CA GLY A 188 5.71 1.41 -16.14
C GLY A 188 5.33 2.41 -17.23
N PHE A 189 6.34 2.99 -17.87
CA PHE A 189 6.18 3.96 -18.96
C PHE A 189 7.02 3.57 -20.17
N GLY A 190 6.42 3.60 -21.36
CA GLY A 190 7.09 3.23 -22.60
C GLY A 190 7.24 1.72 -22.78
N ALA A 191 7.20 1.24 -24.02
CA ALA A 191 7.56 -0.16 -24.32
C ALA A 191 9.04 -0.42 -23.96
N ARG A 192 9.35 -1.64 -23.52
CA ARG A 192 10.74 -2.11 -23.44
C ARG A 192 11.26 -2.36 -24.86
N ASP A 193 12.52 -1.98 -25.08
CA ASP A 193 13.28 -2.37 -26.28
C ASP A 193 13.55 -3.89 -26.29
#